data_AF-A0A497QGH4-F1
#
_entry.id   AF-A0A497QGH4-F1
#
_cell.length_a   1.000
_cell.length_b   1.000
_cell.length_c   1.000
_cell.angle_alpha   90.00
_cell.angle_beta   90.00
_cell.angle_gamma   90.00
#
_symmetry.space_group_name_H-M   'P 1'
#
loop_
_entity.id
_entity.type
_entity.pdbx_description
1 polymer ?
#
loop_
_entity_poly.entity_id
_entity_poly.type
_entity_poly.pdbx_seq_one_letter_code
_entity_poly.pdbx_strand_id
1 'polypeptide(L)'
;MKELLNWKAFLRLFPDYNRHSRGRGRPFYNRILMLKLLFLQSWYNISDEELEFQYKDRLSFQQFLDFPKTIPDYSTVWRFREYLVEAGLAVPI
;
A
#
# COMPACT_ATOMS: atom_id res chain seq x y z
N MET A 1 9.34 8.90 -13.54
CA MET A 1 8.21 8.85 -12.59
C MET A 1 8.61 8.68 -11.11
N LYS A 2 9.82 8.21 -10.78
CA LYS A 2 10.27 8.00 -9.38
C LYS A 2 10.43 9.28 -8.53
N GLU A 3 10.42 10.46 -9.15
CA GLU A 3 10.71 11.75 -8.49
C GLU A 3 9.51 12.69 -8.37
N LEU A 4 8.27 12.23 -8.66
CA LEU A 4 7.11 13.13 -8.57
C LEU A 4 6.61 13.35 -7.14
N LEU A 5 6.98 12.49 -6.20
CA LEU A 5 6.48 12.55 -4.82
C LEU A 5 7.56 12.18 -3.82
N ASN A 6 7.79 13.04 -2.83
CA ASN A 6 8.61 12.69 -1.67
C ASN A 6 7.80 11.77 -0.74
N TRP A 7 7.91 10.46 -0.96
CA TRP A 7 7.20 9.44 -0.18
C TRP A 7 7.45 9.53 1.33
N LYS A 8 8.65 9.94 1.75
CA LYS A 8 8.98 10.09 3.18
C LYS A 8 8.26 11.29 3.80
N ALA A 9 8.17 12.41 3.07
CA ALA A 9 7.41 13.57 3.51
C ALA A 9 5.91 13.27 3.50
N PHE A 10 5.43 12.61 2.45
CA PHE A 10 4.03 12.20 2.32
C PHE A 10 3.59 11.26 3.44
N LEU A 11 4.44 10.32 3.85
CA LEU A 11 4.19 9.45 5.00
C LEU A 11 3.90 10.22 6.30
N ARG A 12 4.42 11.44 6.47
CA ARG A 12 4.18 12.25 7.67
C ARG A 12 2.74 12.77 7.76
N LEU A 13 2.00 12.75 6.65
CA LEU A 13 0.59 13.14 6.60
C LEU A 13 -0.33 12.03 7.12
N PHE A 14 0.19 10.81 7.24
CA PHE A 14 -0.59 9.66 7.70
C PHE A 14 -0.26 9.39 9.17
N PRO A 15 -1.25 9.02 9.99
CA PRO A 15 -1.02 8.58 11.35
C PRO A 15 -0.09 7.37 11.34
N ASP A 16 0.63 7.19 12.46
CA ASP A 16 1.47 6.01 12.63
C ASP A 16 0.57 4.77 12.58
N TYR A 17 0.54 4.11 11.43
CA TYR A 17 -0.07 2.79 11.28
C TYR A 17 0.79 1.79 12.04
N ASN A 18 0.53 1.72 13.34
CA ASN A 18 1.22 0.88 14.30
C ASN A 18 0.15 0.01 14.95
N ARG A 19 -0.32 -1.02 14.22
CA ARG A 19 -1.12 -2.07 14.87
C ARG A 19 -0.20 -2.73 15.90
N HIS A 20 -0.24 -2.30 17.15
CA HIS A 20 0.52 -2.92 18.24
C HIS A 20 0.39 -4.45 18.15
N SER A 21 1.44 -5.15 17.72
CA SER A 21 1.55 -6.58 17.94
C SER A 21 2.10 -6.77 19.34
N ARG A 22 1.18 -6.77 20.32
CA ARG A 22 1.37 -7.65 21.47
C ARG A 22 1.35 -9.08 20.94
N GLY A 23 2.49 -9.56 20.44
CA GLY A 23 2.67 -10.97 20.06
C GLY A 23 3.12 -11.19 18.62
N ARG A 24 4.23 -11.94 18.51
CA ARG A 24 4.75 -12.68 17.34
C ARG A 24 3.85 -12.65 16.09
N GLY A 25 4.08 -11.69 15.20
CA GLY A 25 3.42 -11.61 13.89
C GLY A 25 4.41 -11.21 12.79
N ARG A 26 4.07 -11.54 11.54
CA ARG A 26 4.88 -11.27 10.33
C ARG A 26 5.39 -9.81 10.34
N PRO A 27 6.67 -9.56 10.02
CA PRO A 27 7.23 -8.21 10.06
C PRO A 27 6.38 -7.24 9.22
N PHE A 28 6.18 -6.04 9.74
CA PHE A 28 5.37 -5.01 9.10
C PHE A 28 5.83 -4.75 7.67
N TYR A 29 4.87 -4.71 6.74
CA TYR A 29 5.14 -4.21 5.40
C TYR A 29 5.49 -2.71 5.48
N ASN A 30 6.43 -2.30 4.64
CA ASN A 30 6.83 -0.90 4.55
C ASN A 30 5.60 -0.05 4.22
N ARG A 31 5.29 0.97 5.04
CA ARG A 31 4.13 1.85 4.80
C ARG A 31 4.19 2.57 3.46
N ILE A 32 5.39 2.88 2.97
CA ILE A 32 5.58 3.43 1.61
C ILE A 32 5.05 2.44 0.56
N LEU A 33 5.34 1.15 0.74
CA LEU A 33 4.85 0.10 -0.17
C LEU A 33 3.33 0.04 -0.16
N MET A 34 2.73 0.05 1.03
CA MET A 34 1.26 0.04 1.19
C MET A 34 0.60 1.24 0.51
N LEU A 35 1.15 2.45 0.71
CA LEU A 35 0.64 3.65 0.04
C LEU A 35 0.78 3.56 -1.48
N LYS A 36 1.93 3.13 -1.98
CA LYS A 36 2.13 2.94 -3.43
C LYS A 36 1.13 1.96 -4.03
N LEU A 37 0.79 0.89 -3.31
CA LEU A 37 -0.24 -0.07 -3.74
C LEU A 37 -1.62 0.58 -3.84
N LEU A 38 -2.02 1.37 -2.84
CA LEU A 38 -3.29 2.12 -2.90
C LEU A 38 -3.31 3.16 -4.03
N PHE A 39 -2.17 3.79 -4.32
CA PHE A 39 -2.03 4.67 -5.48
C PHE A 39 -2.26 3.92 -6.79
N LEU A 40 -1.64 2.75 -6.96
CA LEU A 40 -1.86 1.91 -8.15
C LEU A 40 -3.33 1.48 -8.25
N GLN A 41 -3.92 1.06 -7.13
CA GLN A 41 -5.34 0.70 -7.09
C GLN A 41 -6.24 1.85 -7.57
N SER A 42 -6.00 3.06 -7.05
CA SER A 42 -6.79 4.25 -7.38
C SER A 42 -6.53 4.76 -8.80
N TRP A 43 -5.29 4.69 -9.29
CA TRP A 43 -4.94 5.17 -10.63
C TRP A 43 -5.54 4.32 -11.74
N TYR A 44 -5.57 3.01 -11.53
CA TYR A 44 -6.09 2.06 -12.50
C TYR A 44 -7.55 1.67 -12.23
N ASN A 45 -8.13 2.14 -11.12
CA ASN A 45 -9.49 1.85 -10.67
C ASN A 45 -9.78 0.33 -10.64
N ILE A 46 -8.87 -0.43 -10.04
CA ILE A 46 -8.90 -1.90 -9.97
C ILE A 46 -9.24 -2.39 -8.56
N SER A 47 -9.80 -3.60 -8.46
CA SER A 47 -10.08 -4.23 -7.17
C SER A 47 -8.79 -4.66 -6.43
N ASP A 48 -8.87 -5.00 -5.15
CA ASP A 48 -7.70 -5.50 -4.41
C ASP A 48 -7.16 -6.82 -4.99
N GLU A 49 -8.05 -7.69 -5.46
CA GLU A 49 -7.69 -8.96 -6.12
C GLU A 49 -7.01 -8.72 -7.46
N GLU A 50 -7.55 -7.79 -8.26
CA GLU A 50 -6.95 -7.45 -9.55
C GLU A 50 -5.61 -6.73 -9.35
N LEU A 51 -5.48 -5.86 -8.35
CA LEU A 51 -4.18 -5.28 -7.97
C LEU A 51 -3.14 -6.37 -7.71
N GLU A 52 -3.53 -7.43 -6.99
CA GLU A 52 -2.64 -8.56 -6.71
C GLU A 52 -2.19 -9.30 -7.97
N PHE A 53 -3.11 -9.51 -8.90
CA PHE A 53 -2.80 -10.11 -10.19
C PHE A 53 -1.88 -9.20 -11.04
N GLN A 54 -2.24 -7.92 -11.17
CA GLN A 54 -1.56 -6.96 -12.02
C GLN A 54 -0.14 -6.66 -11.55
N TYR A 55 0.15 -6.59 -10.24
CA TYR A 55 1.52 -6.35 -9.79
C TYR A 55 2.44 -7.57 -10.02
N LYS A 56 1.90 -8.80 -10.00
CA LYS A 56 2.67 -10.02 -10.26
C LYS A 56 3.06 -10.12 -11.74
N ASP A 57 2.16 -9.68 -12.62
CA ASP A 57 2.31 -9.78 -14.08
C ASP A 57 3.02 -8.58 -14.71
N ARG A 58 2.71 -7.35 -14.25
CA ARG A 58 3.21 -6.12 -14.88
C ARG A 58 4.54 -5.65 -14.30
N LEU A 59 5.57 -5.65 -15.14
CA LEU A 59 6.88 -5.09 -14.80
C LEU A 59 6.82 -3.60 -14.41
N SER A 60 5.91 -2.83 -15.01
CA SER A 60 5.71 -1.42 -14.68
C SER A 60 5.26 -1.21 -13.23
N PHE A 61 4.41 -2.10 -12.70
CA PHE A 61 3.95 -2.06 -11.31
C PHE A 61 5.10 -2.42 -10.38
N GLN A 62 5.85 -3.48 -10.70
CA GLN A 62 7.03 -3.87 -9.91
C GLN A 62 8.08 -2.75 -9.87
N GLN A 63 8.31 -2.09 -11.01
CA GLN A 63 9.24 -0.97 -11.10
C GLN A 63 8.78 0.23 -10.25
N PHE A 64 7.48 0.51 -10.21
CA PHE A 64 6.90 1.55 -9.36
C PHE A 64 7.03 1.23 -7.86
N LEU A 65 6.86 -0.04 -7.51
CA LEU A 65 6.99 -0.54 -6.14
C LEU A 65 8.44 -0.71 -5.67
N ASP A 66 9.43 -0.42 -6.53
CA ASP A 66 10.87 -0.62 -6.29
C ASP A 66 11.26 -2.09 -6.03
N PHE A 67 10.66 -3.02 -6.78
CA PHE A 67 10.97 -4.46 -6.72
C PHE A 67 11.01 -5.01 -5.28
N PRO A 68 9.89 -4.92 -4.54
CA PRO A 68 9.82 -5.40 -3.17
C PRO A 68 10.05 -6.92 -3.10
N LYS A 69 10.89 -7.36 -2.16
CA LYS A 69 11.14 -8.80 -1.92
C LYS A 69 9.90 -9.53 -1.40
N THR A 70 9.04 -8.83 -0.65
CA THR A 70 7.81 -9.36 -0.09
C THR A 70 6.69 -8.37 -0.32
N ILE A 71 5.63 -8.81 -0.97
CA ILE A 71 4.46 -8.00 -1.30
C ILE A 71 3.31 -8.45 -0.39
N PRO A 72 2.52 -7.51 0.17
CA PRO A 72 1.31 -7.83 0.91
C PRO A 72 0.27 -8.50 0.00
N ASP A 73 -0.48 -9.42 0.57
CA ASP A 73 -1.70 -9.96 -0.02
C ASP A 73 -2.81 -8.89 -0.09
N TYR A 74 -3.79 -9.11 -0.96
CA TYR A 74 -4.94 -8.21 -1.13
C TYR A 74 -5.61 -7.87 0.21
N SER A 75 -5.72 -8.84 1.14
CA SER A 75 -6.37 -8.64 2.44
C SER A 75 -5.60 -7.66 3.35
N THR A 76 -4.28 -7.61 3.22
CA THR A 76 -3.43 -6.67 3.96
C THR A 76 -3.55 -5.26 3.40
N VAL A 77 -3.66 -5.11 2.07
CA VAL A 77 -3.92 -3.83 1.40
C VAL A 77 -5.30 -3.29 1.79
N TRP A 78 -6.33 -4.15 1.75
CA TRP A 78 -7.69 -3.81 2.18
C TRP A 78 -7.73 -3.31 3.62
N ARG A 79 -7.13 -4.03 4.57
CA ARG A 79 -7.08 -3.60 5.99
C ARG A 79 -6.40 -2.25 6.20
N PHE A 80 -5.40 -1.94 5.39
CA PHE A 80 -4.72 -0.66 5.45
C PHE A 80 -5.58 0.46 4.87
N ARG A 81 -6.31 0.20 3.77
CA ARG A 81 -7.31 1.12 3.23
C ARG A 81 -8.41 1.41 4.26
N GLU A 82 -8.99 0.39 4.88
CA GLU A 82 -10.00 0.56 5.93
C GLU A 82 -9.49 1.42 7.08
N TYR A 83 -8.26 1.19 7.54
CA TYR A 83 -7.63 2.04 8.55
C TYR A 83 -7.53 3.51 8.12
N LEU A 84 -7.20 3.77 6.85
CA LEU A 84 -7.15 5.14 6.32
C LEU A 84 -8.55 5.75 6.17
N VAL A 85 -9.57 4.96 5.83
CA VAL A 85 -10.97 5.40 5.78
C VAL A 85 -11.45 5.78 7.18
N GLU A 86 -11.18 4.94 8.20
CA GLU A 86 -11.48 5.24 9.61
C GLU A 86 -10.78 6.52 10.10
N ALA A 87 -9.56 6.78 9.60
CA ALA A 87 -8.82 8.00 9.88
C ALA A 87 -9.29 9.23 9.08
N GLY A 88 -10.26 9.08 8.16
CA GLY A 88 -10.73 10.16 7.28
C GLY A 88 -9.74 10.57 6.18
N LEU A 89 -8.80 9.69 5.83
CA LEU A 89 -7.70 9.95 4.89
C LEU A 89 -7.84 9.23 3.55
N ALA A 90 -8.85 8.37 3.40
CA ALA A 90 -9.14 7.67 2.15
C ALA A 90 -10.64 7.57 1.92
N VAL A 91 -11.02 7.39 0.65
CA VAL A 91 -12.38 7.04 0.25
C VAL A 91 -12.47 5.54 -0.03
N PRO A 92 -13.60 4.89 0.33
CA PRO A 92 -13.85 3.53 -0.11
C PRO A 92 -13.92 3.49 -1.64
N ILE A 93 -13.38 2.39 -2.20
CA ILE A 93 -13.40 2.04 -3.62
C ILE A 93 -14.40 0.91 -3.76
#